data_AF-M4YQL5-F1
#
_entry.id   AF-M4YQL5-F1
#
_cell.length_a   1.000
_cell.length_b   1.000
_cell.length_c   1.000
_cell.angle_alpha   90.00
_cell.angle_beta   90.00
_cell.angle_gamma   90.00
#
_symmetry.space_group_name_H-M   'P 1'
#
loop_
_entity.id
_entity.type
_entity.pdbx_description
1 polymer ?
#
loop_
_entity_poly.entity_id
_entity_poly.type
_entity_poly.pdbx_seq_one_letter_code
_entity_poly.pdbx_strand_id
1 'polypeptide(L)'
;MGDSGSPEDNLKRAEGAILQNEADLYVFPELFLSSYDTTTFNPEDTPTAEKRLRLLCGERDCAVAIGAPVQWYNGVTDSLLFITPTETFRYDKIYLANFGIYNESAFEPGKSPAIVEWKGMKIGLEICYDVTFPELHRFYATHDCDIVIVSAASAEPSKKVLMNILPTRSVENTVYTVYVNSIGKFKDT
;
A
#
# COMPACT_ATOMS: atom_id res chain seq x y z
N MET A 1 -5.44 15.40 18.74
CA MET A 1 -5.77 13.98 18.81
C MET A 1 -6.16 13.58 17.40
N GLY A 2 -5.31 12.85 16.68
CA GLY A 2 -5.66 12.38 15.33
C GLY A 2 -6.51 11.13 15.51
N ASP A 3 -7.74 11.16 15.02
CA ASP A 3 -8.63 9.99 14.99
C ASP A 3 -8.00 8.92 14.10
N SER A 4 -7.36 7.92 14.73
CA SER A 4 -7.25 6.58 14.15
C SER A 4 -8.69 6.12 13.90
N GLY A 5 -9.16 6.25 12.66
CA GLY A 5 -10.53 5.89 12.28
C GLY A 5 -10.73 4.39 12.41
N SER A 6 -11.97 3.97 12.65
CA SER A 6 -12.31 2.55 12.50
C SER A 6 -12.10 2.11 11.04
N PRO A 7 -11.93 0.81 10.77
CA PRO A 7 -11.87 0.29 9.40
C PRO A 7 -13.03 0.75 8.52
N GLU A 8 -14.25 0.83 9.08
CA GLU A 8 -15.42 1.35 8.38
C GLU A 8 -15.31 2.85 8.06
N ASP A 9 -14.78 3.66 8.98
CA ASP A 9 -14.59 5.10 8.73
C ASP A 9 -13.51 5.34 7.67
N ASN A 10 -12.43 4.57 7.71
CA ASN A 10 -11.37 4.64 6.71
C ASN A 10 -11.86 4.20 5.33
N LEU A 11 -12.64 3.12 5.25
CA LEU A 11 -13.26 2.69 4.01
C LEU A 11 -14.18 3.77 3.43
N LYS A 12 -15.02 4.41 4.24
CA LYS A 12 -15.83 5.55 3.79
C LYS A 12 -15.00 6.73 3.29
N ARG A 13 -13.83 7.00 3.90
CA ARG A 13 -12.89 8.03 3.42
C ARG A 13 -12.33 7.66 2.05
N ALA A 14 -11.96 6.40 1.83
CA ALA A 14 -11.50 5.92 0.52
C ALA A 14 -12.61 6.03 -0.54
N GLU A 15 -13.81 5.54 -0.24
CA GLU A 15 -14.98 5.66 -1.12
C GLU A 15 -15.30 7.13 -1.44
N GLY A 16 -15.26 8.01 -0.43
CA GLY A 16 -15.45 9.44 -0.61
C GLY A 16 -14.40 10.08 -1.53
N ALA A 17 -13.13 9.73 -1.35
CA ALA A 17 -12.04 10.22 -2.21
C ALA A 17 -12.22 9.79 -3.68
N ILE A 18 -12.61 8.53 -3.91
CA ILE A 18 -12.91 7.99 -5.25
C ILE A 18 -14.14 8.69 -5.85
N LEU A 19 -15.18 8.92 -5.04
CA LEU A 19 -16.43 9.50 -5.53
C LEU A 19 -16.27 10.98 -5.93
N GLN A 20 -15.44 11.72 -5.20
CA GLN A 20 -15.27 13.18 -5.33
C GLN A 20 -14.22 13.59 -6.37
N ASN A 21 -13.40 12.65 -6.85
CA ASN A 21 -12.33 12.93 -7.80
C ASN A 21 -12.49 12.07 -9.06
N GLU A 22 -11.80 12.42 -10.12
CA GLU A 22 -11.73 11.65 -11.36
C GLU A 22 -10.27 11.26 -11.60
N ALA A 23 -10.00 9.95 -11.59
CA ALA A 23 -8.69 9.36 -11.81
C ALA A 23 -8.85 7.89 -12.23
N ASP A 24 -7.91 7.39 -13.04
CA ASP A 24 -7.86 5.97 -13.42
C ASP A 24 -7.39 5.06 -12.28
N LEU A 25 -6.61 5.60 -11.33
CA LEU A 25 -6.01 4.87 -10.22
C LEU A 25 -5.97 5.72 -8.96
N TYR A 26 -6.46 5.15 -7.86
CA TYR A 26 -6.38 5.73 -6.51
C TYR A 26 -5.43 4.90 -5.67
N VAL A 27 -4.49 5.55 -4.98
CA VAL A 27 -3.50 4.88 -4.13
C VAL A 27 -3.63 5.41 -2.71
N PHE A 28 -3.74 4.52 -1.75
CA PHE A 28 -3.86 4.82 -0.33
C PHE A 28 -2.61 4.37 0.45
N PRO A 29 -2.33 5.00 1.60
CA PRO A 29 -1.23 4.63 2.49
C PRO A 29 -1.21 3.17 2.95
N GLU A 30 -0.06 2.76 3.48
CA GLU A 30 0.16 1.46 4.10
C GLU A 30 -0.78 1.27 5.29
N LEU A 31 -1.36 0.06 5.42
CA LEU A 31 -2.34 -0.28 6.45
C LEU A 31 -3.43 0.79 6.64
N PHE A 32 -3.82 1.49 5.57
CA PHE A 32 -4.83 2.55 5.62
C PHE A 32 -6.14 2.06 6.24
N LEU A 33 -6.55 0.82 5.93
CA LEU A 33 -7.79 0.27 6.49
C LEU A 33 -7.74 0.18 8.02
N SER A 34 -6.62 -0.25 8.61
CA SER A 34 -6.44 -0.37 10.07
C SER A 34 -5.76 0.85 10.72
N SER A 35 -5.55 1.96 10.01
CA SER A 35 -4.82 3.13 10.51
C SER A 35 -3.37 2.84 10.97
N TYR A 36 -2.67 1.92 10.30
CA TYR A 36 -1.33 1.44 10.72
C TYR A 36 -1.32 0.84 12.15
N ASP A 37 -2.45 0.29 12.60
CA ASP A 37 -2.48 -0.53 13.81
C ASP A 37 -1.83 -1.89 13.54
N THR A 38 -0.76 -2.20 14.27
CA THR A 38 -0.02 -3.46 14.22
C THR A 38 -0.28 -4.36 15.42
N THR A 39 -1.25 -4.00 16.28
CA THR A 39 -1.50 -4.66 17.56
C THR A 39 -2.94 -5.15 17.74
N THR A 40 -3.93 -4.35 17.36
CA THR A 40 -5.36 -4.63 17.61
C THR A 40 -6.20 -4.70 16.34
N PHE A 41 -5.55 -4.83 15.18
CA PHE A 41 -6.21 -4.97 13.89
C PHE A 41 -7.01 -6.28 13.78
N ASN A 42 -8.01 -6.29 12.89
CA ASN A 42 -8.80 -7.48 12.56
C ASN A 42 -8.75 -7.73 11.04
N PRO A 43 -8.11 -8.81 10.57
CA PRO A 43 -8.01 -9.11 9.13
C PRO A 43 -9.35 -9.41 8.47
N GLU A 44 -10.40 -9.74 9.23
CA GLU A 44 -11.76 -9.98 8.71
C GLU A 44 -12.45 -8.72 8.19
N ASP A 45 -11.92 -7.52 8.49
CA ASP A 45 -12.43 -6.28 7.93
C ASP A 45 -12.07 -6.13 6.44
N THR A 46 -10.99 -6.78 6.00
CA THR A 46 -10.44 -6.63 4.65
C THR A 46 -11.33 -7.19 3.54
N PRO A 47 -11.89 -8.42 3.63
CA PRO A 47 -12.81 -8.94 2.62
C PRO A 47 -14.05 -8.05 2.38
N THR A 48 -14.55 -7.41 3.44
CA THR A 48 -15.69 -6.49 3.32
C THR A 48 -15.29 -5.22 2.56
N ALA A 49 -14.14 -4.65 2.89
CA ALA A 49 -13.58 -3.49 2.19
C ALA A 49 -13.31 -3.78 0.71
N GLU A 50 -12.65 -4.91 0.42
CA GLU A 50 -12.35 -5.35 -0.94
C GLU A 50 -13.61 -5.44 -1.80
N LYS A 51 -14.67 -6.09 -1.28
CA LYS A 51 -15.93 -6.25 -2.00
C LYS A 51 -16.57 -4.90 -2.35
N ARG A 52 -16.58 -3.95 -1.42
CA ARG A 52 -17.17 -2.62 -1.63
C ARG A 52 -16.36 -1.80 -2.63
N LEU A 53 -15.04 -1.78 -2.48
CA LEU A 53 -14.15 -1.07 -3.39
C LEU A 53 -14.20 -1.65 -4.80
N ARG A 54 -14.32 -2.97 -4.97
CA ARG A 54 -14.45 -3.59 -6.29
C ARG A 54 -15.74 -3.21 -7.00
N LEU A 55 -16.85 -3.10 -6.29
CA LEU A 55 -18.11 -2.59 -6.86
C LEU A 55 -17.92 -1.14 -7.33
N LEU A 56 -17.32 -0.30 -6.49
CA LEU A 56 -17.07 1.11 -6.82
C LEU A 56 -16.09 1.27 -8.00
N CYS A 57 -15.05 0.42 -8.08
CA CYS A 57 -14.16 0.36 -9.22
C CYS A 57 -14.92 0.07 -10.52
N GLY A 58 -15.87 -0.86 -10.49
CA GLY A 58 -16.73 -1.18 -11.64
C GLY A 58 -17.66 -0.04 -12.05
N GLU A 59 -18.21 0.71 -11.09
CA GLU A 59 -19.07 1.88 -11.36
C GLU A 59 -18.29 3.06 -11.94
N ARG A 60 -17.00 3.19 -11.59
CA ARG A 60 -16.16 4.35 -11.93
C ARG A 60 -15.08 4.07 -12.97
N ASP A 61 -14.96 2.82 -13.42
CA ASP A 61 -13.91 2.33 -14.33
C ASP A 61 -12.48 2.76 -13.90
N CYS A 62 -12.19 2.54 -12.62
CA CYS A 62 -10.90 2.87 -12.00
C CYS A 62 -10.32 1.66 -11.25
N ALA A 63 -9.06 1.77 -10.83
CA ALA A 63 -8.42 0.85 -9.90
C ALA A 63 -8.10 1.53 -8.55
N VAL A 64 -7.94 0.71 -7.51
CA VAL A 64 -7.61 1.14 -6.15
C VAL A 64 -6.46 0.30 -5.60
N ALA A 65 -5.38 0.94 -5.15
CA ALA A 65 -4.33 0.33 -4.36
C ALA A 65 -4.51 0.73 -2.88
N ILE A 66 -4.83 -0.22 -2.00
CA ILE A 66 -5.13 0.06 -0.57
C ILE A 66 -4.39 -0.89 0.37
N GLY A 67 -3.72 -0.31 1.38
CA GLY A 67 -3.03 -1.06 2.42
C GLY A 67 -3.98 -1.63 3.47
N ALA A 68 -3.84 -2.92 3.81
CA ALA A 68 -4.68 -3.61 4.77
C ALA A 68 -3.99 -4.85 5.37
N PRO A 69 -4.34 -5.25 6.62
CA PRO A 69 -3.96 -6.54 7.16
C PRO A 69 -4.76 -7.66 6.46
N VAL A 70 -4.10 -8.72 5.99
CA VAL A 70 -4.78 -9.82 5.29
C VAL A 70 -4.43 -11.16 5.90
N GLN A 71 -5.45 -11.97 6.21
CA GLN A 71 -5.28 -13.33 6.71
C GLN A 71 -4.48 -14.18 5.69
N TRP A 72 -3.47 -14.90 6.18
CA TRP A 72 -2.60 -15.77 5.39
C TRP A 72 -2.27 -17.06 6.14
N TYR A 73 -2.91 -18.17 5.75
CA TYR A 73 -2.81 -19.47 6.45
C TYR A 73 -2.91 -19.30 7.98
N ASN A 74 -1.78 -19.39 8.69
CA ASN A 74 -1.69 -19.35 10.15
C ASN A 74 -1.23 -17.99 10.71
N GLY A 75 -1.15 -16.94 9.89
CA GLY A 75 -0.72 -15.61 10.28
C GLY A 75 -1.45 -14.52 9.50
N VAL A 76 -0.97 -13.29 9.64
CA VAL A 76 -1.50 -12.12 8.92
C VAL A 76 -0.32 -11.44 8.24
N THR A 77 -0.53 -10.85 7.07
CA THR A 77 0.48 -10.05 6.39
C THR A 77 0.04 -8.59 6.30
N ASP A 78 1.02 -7.67 6.28
CA ASP A 78 0.80 -6.31 5.81
C ASP A 78 0.75 -6.36 4.27
N SER A 79 -0.41 -6.05 3.70
CA SER A 79 -0.66 -6.23 2.27
C SER A 79 -1.11 -4.95 1.59
N LEU A 80 -0.74 -4.82 0.33
CA LEU A 80 -1.29 -3.86 -0.60
C LEU A 80 -2.21 -4.62 -1.57
N LEU A 81 -3.50 -4.36 -1.47
CA LEU A 81 -4.48 -4.87 -2.42
C LEU A 81 -4.58 -3.91 -3.59
N PHE A 82 -4.40 -4.42 -4.82
CA PHE A 82 -4.68 -3.70 -6.05
C PHE A 82 -5.98 -4.23 -6.66
N ILE A 83 -7.05 -3.46 -6.50
CA ILE A 83 -8.42 -3.82 -6.83
C ILE A 83 -8.80 -3.12 -8.14
N THR A 84 -9.26 -3.89 -9.11
CA THR A 84 -9.81 -3.41 -10.38
C THR A 84 -11.30 -3.77 -10.47
N PRO A 85 -12.02 -3.36 -11.52
CA PRO A 85 -13.42 -3.78 -11.73
C PRO A 85 -13.61 -5.30 -11.76
N THR A 86 -12.60 -6.04 -12.20
CA THR A 86 -12.72 -7.48 -12.51
C THR A 86 -11.94 -8.38 -11.58
N GLU A 87 -10.88 -7.88 -10.95
CA GLU A 87 -9.93 -8.70 -10.18
C GLU A 87 -9.31 -7.92 -9.02
N THR A 88 -8.85 -8.67 -8.02
CA THR A 88 -8.04 -8.15 -6.92
C THR A 88 -6.71 -8.87 -6.93
N PHE A 89 -5.63 -8.10 -7.06
CA PHE A 89 -4.27 -8.57 -6.83
C PHE A 89 -3.82 -8.21 -5.42
N ARG A 90 -2.84 -8.96 -4.93
CA ARG A 90 -2.30 -8.79 -3.58
C ARG A 90 -0.78 -8.81 -3.65
N TYR A 91 -0.17 -7.85 -2.98
CA TYR A 91 1.24 -7.84 -2.64
C TYR A 91 1.38 -7.88 -1.13
N ASP A 92 2.21 -8.79 -0.62
CA ASP A 92 2.53 -8.88 0.80
C ASP A 92 3.92 -8.26 1.04
N LYS A 93 4.04 -7.36 2.01
CA LYS A 93 5.28 -6.65 2.34
C LYS A 93 6.43 -7.63 2.59
N ILE A 94 7.52 -7.49 1.84
CA ILE A 94 8.67 -8.41 1.93
C ILE A 94 9.57 -8.03 3.10
N TYR A 95 9.86 -6.73 3.26
CA TYR A 95 10.79 -6.23 4.26
C TYR A 95 10.04 -5.56 5.41
N LEU A 96 9.77 -6.33 6.47
CA LEU A 96 9.11 -5.82 7.68
C LEU A 96 10.00 -4.85 8.46
N ALA A 97 9.42 -3.73 8.90
CA ALA A 97 10.08 -2.72 9.70
C ALA A 97 9.97 -3.04 11.20
N ASN A 98 11.05 -3.57 11.78
CA ASN A 98 11.17 -3.85 13.21
C ASN A 98 12.35 -3.08 13.83
N PHE A 99 12.29 -1.75 13.74
CA PHE A 99 13.33 -0.85 14.24
C PHE A 99 12.76 0.51 14.66
N GLY A 100 13.41 1.14 15.64
CA GLY A 100 13.00 2.47 16.11
C GLY A 100 11.56 2.46 16.63
N ILE A 101 10.68 3.23 15.97
CA ILE A 101 9.26 3.31 16.30
C ILE A 101 8.39 2.26 15.59
N TYR A 102 8.96 1.54 14.62
CA TYR A 102 8.23 0.56 13.83
C TYR A 102 8.31 -0.82 14.50
N ASN A 103 7.15 -1.45 14.67
CA ASN A 103 7.03 -2.82 15.15
C ASN A 103 5.95 -3.55 14.34
N GLU A 104 6.40 -4.32 13.37
CA GLU A 104 5.58 -5.12 12.46
C GLU A 104 5.70 -6.61 12.77
N SER A 105 6.14 -6.97 13.97
CA SER A 105 6.37 -8.37 14.39
C SER A 105 5.08 -9.22 14.44
N ALA A 106 3.91 -8.59 14.37
CA ALA A 106 2.63 -9.27 14.25
C ALA A 106 2.32 -9.78 12.82
N PHE A 107 3.11 -9.35 11.83
CA PHE A 107 2.93 -9.74 10.43
C PHE A 107 3.97 -10.77 9.98
N GLU A 108 3.54 -11.65 9.08
CA GLU A 108 4.40 -12.56 8.34
C GLU A 108 4.97 -11.84 7.10
N PRO A 109 6.25 -12.04 6.75
CA PRO A 109 6.82 -11.42 5.57
C PRO A 109 6.32 -12.08 4.28
N GLY A 110 6.07 -11.25 3.27
CA GLY A 110 5.85 -11.67 1.89
C GLY A 110 7.09 -12.34 1.29
N LYS A 111 6.89 -13.05 0.17
CA LYS A 111 7.94 -13.89 -0.44
C LYS A 111 8.23 -13.57 -1.90
N SER A 112 7.39 -12.77 -2.55
CA SER A 112 7.44 -12.56 -3.98
C SER A 112 7.04 -11.13 -4.34
N PRO A 113 7.74 -10.50 -5.30
CA PRO A 113 7.26 -9.27 -5.93
C PRO A 113 5.90 -9.48 -6.61
N ALA A 114 5.15 -8.40 -6.79
CA ALA A 114 3.87 -8.42 -7.51
C ALA A 114 3.86 -7.36 -8.62
N ILE A 115 3.44 -7.78 -9.81
CA ILE A 115 3.25 -6.92 -10.97
C ILE A 115 1.80 -7.06 -11.42
N VAL A 116 1.16 -5.94 -11.67
CA VAL A 116 -0.21 -5.86 -12.19
C VAL A 116 -0.23 -5.03 -13.48
N GLU A 117 -1.28 -5.17 -14.27
CA GLU A 117 -1.50 -4.34 -15.46
C GLU A 117 -2.81 -3.59 -15.33
N TRP A 118 -2.79 -2.29 -15.59
CA TRP A 118 -4.00 -1.47 -15.58
C TRP A 118 -3.91 -0.36 -16.63
N LYS A 119 -4.94 -0.25 -17.48
CA LYS A 119 -5.02 0.74 -18.57
C LYS A 119 -3.76 0.80 -19.45
N GLY A 120 -3.16 -0.37 -19.71
CA GLY A 120 -1.95 -0.52 -20.55
C GLY A 120 -0.64 -0.15 -19.86
N MET A 121 -0.66 0.10 -18.54
CA MET A 121 0.53 0.36 -17.73
C MET A 121 0.85 -0.88 -16.89
N LYS A 122 2.12 -1.28 -16.87
CA LYS A 122 2.64 -2.35 -16.02
C LYS A 122 3.15 -1.76 -14.71
N ILE A 123 2.60 -2.21 -13.60
CA ILE A 123 2.74 -1.57 -12.28
C ILE A 123 3.36 -2.56 -11.29
N GLY A 124 4.50 -2.21 -10.72
CA GLY A 124 5.09 -2.90 -9.56
C GLY A 124 4.52 -2.38 -8.24
N LEU A 125 4.40 -3.26 -7.25
CA LEU A 125 3.84 -2.94 -5.93
C LEU A 125 4.89 -3.07 -4.81
N GLU A 126 5.02 -2.04 -3.98
CA GLU A 126 5.91 -1.99 -2.82
C GLU A 126 5.19 -1.40 -1.62
N ILE A 127 5.62 -1.79 -0.41
CA ILE A 127 5.12 -1.22 0.83
C ILE A 127 6.27 -0.63 1.63
N CYS A 128 6.21 0.69 1.83
CA CYS A 128 7.01 1.46 2.78
C CYS A 128 8.50 1.10 2.79
N TYR A 129 8.93 0.29 3.75
CA TYR A 129 10.33 -0.06 3.97
C TYR A 129 10.96 -0.82 2.81
N ASP A 130 10.15 -1.50 2.00
CA ASP A 130 10.59 -2.18 0.78
C ASP A 130 11.41 -1.27 -0.15
N VAL A 131 11.00 -0.01 -0.31
CA VAL A 131 11.66 0.95 -1.23
C VAL A 131 13.13 1.24 -0.86
N THR A 132 13.50 0.96 0.39
CA THR A 132 14.89 1.15 0.85
C THR A 132 15.83 0.11 0.24
N PHE A 133 15.32 -1.05 -0.16
CA PHE A 133 16.07 -2.14 -0.78
C PHE A 133 16.04 -1.99 -2.31
N PRO A 134 17.18 -1.70 -2.97
CA PRO A 134 17.21 -1.45 -4.42
C PRO A 134 16.78 -2.67 -5.26
N GLU A 135 16.88 -3.87 -4.72
CA GLU A 135 16.62 -5.14 -5.42
C GLU A 135 15.18 -5.23 -5.93
N LEU A 136 14.21 -4.79 -5.14
CA LEU A 136 12.79 -4.91 -5.50
C LEU A 136 12.42 -3.93 -6.62
N HIS A 137 12.88 -2.68 -6.52
CA HIS A 137 12.69 -1.69 -7.58
C HIS A 137 13.40 -2.07 -8.87
N ARG A 138 14.61 -2.64 -8.74
CA ARG A 138 15.36 -3.19 -9.88
C ARG A 138 14.61 -4.34 -10.54
N PHE A 139 14.04 -5.24 -9.75
CA PHE A 139 13.23 -6.34 -10.26
C PHE A 139 12.09 -5.81 -11.14
N TYR A 140 11.33 -4.81 -10.67
CA TYR A 140 10.24 -4.24 -11.46
C TYR A 140 10.72 -3.60 -12.76
N ALA A 141 11.84 -2.88 -12.72
CA ALA A 141 12.44 -2.29 -13.90
C ALA A 141 12.90 -3.34 -14.94
N THR A 142 13.51 -4.44 -14.50
CA THR A 142 13.94 -5.53 -15.40
C THR A 142 12.78 -6.36 -15.96
N HIS A 143 11.58 -6.17 -15.43
CA HIS A 143 10.35 -6.76 -15.93
C HIS A 143 9.49 -5.74 -16.69
N ASP A 144 10.08 -4.63 -17.16
CA ASP A 144 9.44 -3.62 -17.99
C ASP A 144 8.22 -2.95 -17.30
N CYS A 145 8.24 -2.81 -15.97
CA CYS A 145 7.24 -1.99 -15.30
C CYS A 145 7.42 -0.52 -15.66
N ASP A 146 6.31 0.16 -15.97
CA ASP A 146 6.26 1.59 -16.24
C ASP A 146 6.24 2.41 -14.94
N ILE A 147 5.56 1.88 -13.92
CA ILE A 147 5.33 2.54 -12.63
C ILE A 147 5.64 1.55 -11.50
N VAL A 148 6.20 2.06 -10.41
CA VAL A 148 6.23 1.37 -9.11
C VAL A 148 5.46 2.19 -8.08
N ILE A 149 4.45 1.58 -7.47
CA ILE A 149 3.68 2.16 -6.38
C ILE A 149 4.33 1.78 -5.05
N VAL A 150 4.55 2.78 -4.20
CA VAL A 150 5.02 2.60 -2.83
C VAL A 150 3.93 3.15 -1.90
N SER A 151 3.16 2.23 -1.31
CA SER A 151 2.18 2.55 -0.28
C SER A 151 2.90 2.61 1.08
N ALA A 152 2.82 3.73 1.81
CA ALA A 152 3.69 3.97 2.95
C ALA A 152 3.01 4.59 4.19
N ALA A 153 3.54 4.28 5.36
CA ALA A 153 3.27 4.94 6.63
C ALA A 153 4.57 5.35 7.34
N SER A 154 5.44 6.04 6.60
CA SER A 154 6.70 6.58 7.11
C SER A 154 6.48 7.78 8.04
N ALA A 155 7.24 7.82 9.13
CA ALA A 155 7.29 8.95 10.06
C ALA A 155 8.28 10.04 9.62
N GLU A 156 8.07 11.26 10.14
CA GLU A 156 8.87 12.45 9.79
C GLU A 156 10.40 12.25 9.88
N PRO A 157 10.97 11.50 10.87
CA PRO A 157 12.42 11.27 10.91
C PRO A 157 12.99 10.58 9.66
N SER A 158 12.20 9.77 8.95
CA SER A 158 12.62 9.06 7.73
C SER A 158 12.69 9.98 6.50
N LYS A 159 12.04 11.15 6.55
CA LYS A 159 11.86 12.04 5.39
C LYS A 159 13.15 12.41 4.68
N LYS A 160 14.20 12.80 5.43
CA LYS A 160 15.48 13.21 4.83
C LYS A 160 16.11 12.08 4.02
N VAL A 161 15.98 10.84 4.50
CA VAL A 161 16.51 9.65 3.81
C VAL A 161 15.66 9.34 2.59
N LEU A 162 14.33 9.33 2.74
CA LEU A 162 13.39 9.05 1.65
C LEU A 162 13.49 10.04 0.49
N MET A 163 13.75 11.32 0.78
CA MET A 163 14.00 12.35 -0.25
C MET A 163 15.23 12.06 -1.13
N ASN A 164 16.17 11.24 -0.67
CA ASN A 164 17.29 10.76 -1.48
C ASN A 164 16.97 9.43 -2.15
N ILE A 165 16.33 8.50 -1.43
CA ILE A 165 16.02 7.16 -1.94
C ILE A 165 15.05 7.22 -3.11
N LEU A 166 13.91 7.91 -2.97
CA LEU A 166 12.84 7.86 -3.97
C LEU A 166 13.30 8.34 -5.36
N PRO A 167 13.95 9.52 -5.51
CA PRO A 167 14.46 9.93 -6.82
C PRO A 167 15.55 9.00 -7.35
N THR A 168 16.37 8.43 -6.47
CA THR A 168 17.41 7.46 -6.86
C THR A 168 16.78 6.22 -7.46
N ARG A 169 15.73 5.68 -6.85
CA ARG A 169 15.00 4.50 -7.32
C ARG A 169 14.42 4.72 -8.71
N SER A 170 13.82 5.88 -8.96
CA SER A 170 13.30 6.22 -10.30
C SER A 170 14.42 6.37 -11.34
N VAL A 171 15.48 7.12 -11.01
CA VAL A 171 16.55 7.45 -11.98
C VAL A 171 17.45 6.25 -12.31
N GLU A 172 17.81 5.43 -11.33
CA GLU A 172 18.70 4.28 -11.56
C GLU A 172 18.03 3.14 -12.34
N ASN A 173 16.70 3.16 -12.41
CA ASN A 173 15.88 2.14 -13.05
C ASN A 173 15.13 2.65 -14.29
N THR A 174 15.07 3.96 -14.53
CA THR A 174 14.26 4.58 -15.59
C THR A 174 12.77 4.21 -15.48
N VAL A 175 12.23 4.24 -14.25
CA VAL A 175 10.84 3.89 -13.94
C VAL A 175 10.19 5.01 -13.13
N TYR A 176 8.89 5.25 -13.31
CA TYR A 176 8.17 6.22 -12.47
C TYR A 176 7.91 5.64 -11.08
N THR A 177 8.07 6.44 -10.03
CA THR A 177 7.76 6.03 -8.66
C THR A 177 6.63 6.88 -8.10
N VAL A 178 5.55 6.23 -7.64
CA VAL A 178 4.41 6.87 -6.96
C VAL A 178 4.49 6.54 -5.47
N TYR A 179 4.86 7.51 -4.64
CA TYR A 179 4.96 7.34 -3.19
C TYR A 179 3.78 8.01 -2.48
N VAL A 180 2.98 7.22 -1.76
CA VAL A 180 1.82 7.72 -1.01
C VAL A 180 1.99 7.43 0.46
N ASN A 181 2.11 8.49 1.27
CA ASN A 181 2.30 8.39 2.70
C ASN A 181 1.04 8.77 3.49
N SER A 182 0.88 8.18 4.66
CA SER A 182 -0.07 8.65 5.66
C SER A 182 0.32 10.04 6.21
N ILE A 183 -0.68 10.74 6.76
CA ILE A 183 -0.52 12.00 7.47
C ILE A 183 -1.20 11.93 8.84
N GLY A 184 -0.73 12.75 9.78
CA GLY A 184 -1.28 12.82 11.13
C GLY A 184 -0.33 12.28 12.19
N LYS A 185 -0.87 11.94 13.36
CA LYS A 185 -0.12 11.35 14.47
C LYS A 185 -0.63 9.95 14.70
N PHE A 186 0.27 8.98 14.70
CA PHE A 186 0.00 7.65 15.24
C PHE A 186 -0.03 7.74 16.76
N LYS A 187 -0.87 6.95 17.43
CA LYS A 187 -0.82 6.85 18.88
C LYS A 187 0.51 6.20 19.24
N ASP A 188 1.31 6.88 20.05
CA ASP A 188 2.41 6.23 20.76
C ASP A 188 1.77 5.11 21.61
N THR A 189 2.11 3.86 21.31
CA THR A 189 1.74 2.70 22.13
C THR A 189 2.68 2.57 23.32
#